data_AF-A0A5E5C152-F1
#
_entry.id   AF-A0A5E5C152-F1
#
_cell.length_a   1.000
_cell.length_b   1.000
_cell.length_c   1.000
_cell.angle_alpha   90.00
_cell.angle_beta   90.00
_cell.angle_gamma   90.00
#
_symmetry.space_group_name_H-M   'P 1'
#
loop_
_entity.id
_entity.type
_entity.pdbx_description
1 polymer ?
#
loop_
_entity_poly.entity_id
_entity_poly.type
_entity_poly.pdbx_seq_one_letter_code
_entity_poly.pdbx_strand_id
1 'polypeptide(L)' 'MFATEIRQYQTGWNDSKCGRPCCSTDLAYRLGYRDASH' A
#
# COMPACT_ATOMS: atom_id res chain seq x y z
N MET A 1 -15.64 -5.45 -8.78
CA MET A 1 -14.73 -4.32 -9.13
C MET A 1 -13.82 -3.93 -7.95
N PHE A 2 -14.30 -3.95 -6.69
CA PHE A 2 -13.53 -3.59 -5.49
C PHE A 2 -12.40 -4.54 -5.05
N ALA A 3 -12.41 -5.81 -5.45
CA ALA A 3 -11.42 -6.79 -4.98
C ALA A 3 -9.97 -6.41 -5.39
N THR A 4 -9.82 -5.76 -6.55
CA THR A 4 -8.51 -5.30 -7.05
C THR A 4 -7.99 -4.11 -6.25
N GLU A 5 -8.86 -3.15 -5.91
CA GLU A 5 -8.50 -1.97 -5.10
C GLU A 5 -8.10 -2.36 -3.68
N ILE A 6 -8.82 -3.31 -3.07
CA ILE A 6 -8.50 -3.84 -1.73
C ILE A 6 -7.13 -4.54 -1.75
N ARG A 7 -6.83 -5.35 -2.78
CA ARG A 7 -5.52 -5.99 -2.92
C ARG A 7 -4.41 -4.96 -3.10
N GLN A 8 -4.63 -3.93 -3.93
CA GLN A 8 -3.65 -2.86 -4.14
C GLN A 8 -3.34 -2.09 -2.84
N TYR A 9 -4.37 -1.78 -2.05
CA TYR A 9 -4.21 -1.16 -0.74
C TYR A 9 -3.40 -2.03 0.22
N GLN A 10 -3.77 -3.30 0.37
CA GLN A 10 -3.05 -4.24 1.24
C GLN A 10 -1.59 -4.41 0.83
N THR A 11 -1.32 -4.47 -0.48
CA THR A 11 0.05 -4.52 -1.01
C THR A 11 0.81 -3.24 -0.67
N GLY A 12 0.24 -2.05 -0.88
CA GLY A 12 0.89 -0.78 -0.56
C GLY A 12 1.16 -0.58 0.93
N TRP A 13 0.26 -1.05 1.80
CA TRP A 13 0.47 -1.06 3.24
C TRP A 13 1.63 -1.98 3.65
N ASN A 14 1.68 -3.19 3.10
CA ASN A 14 2.78 -4.14 3.38
C ASN A 14 4.13 -3.64 2.84
N ASP A 15 4.13 -3.10 1.62
CA ASP A 15 5.35 -2.56 1.01
C ASP A 15 5.91 -1.42 1.85
N SER A 16 5.05 -0.50 2.29
CA SER A 16 5.43 0.63 3.13
C SER A 16 5.94 0.20 4.49
N LYS A 17 5.24 -0.73 5.16
CA LYS A 17 5.61 -1.24 6.47
C LYS A 17 6.97 -1.98 6.45
N CYS A 18 7.26 -2.69 5.36
CA CYS A 18 8.49 -3.47 5.21
C CYS A 18 9.62 -2.70 4.50
N GLY A 19 9.41 -1.43 4.10
CA GLY A 19 10.39 -0.66 3.31
C GLY A 19 10.72 -1.30 1.96
N ARG A 20 9.76 -2.03 1.37
CA ARG A 20 9.93 -2.76 0.12
C ARG A 20 9.66 -1.85 -1.09
N PRO A 21 10.26 -2.15 -2.26
CA PRO A 21 9.97 -1.43 -3.49
C PRO A 21 8.48 -1.51 -3.84
N CYS A 22 7.92 -0.36 -4.24
CA CYS A 22 6.49 -0.14 -4.48
C CYS A 22 5.97 -1.07 -5.58
N CYS A 23 5.29 -2.16 -5.21
CA CYS A 23 4.63 -3.10 -6.12
C CYS A 23 3.15 -2.76 -6.33
N SER A 24 2.69 -1.66 -5.72
CA SER A 24 1.32 -1.16 -5.71
C SER A 24 1.23 0.20 -6.40
N THR A 25 0.01 0.69 -6.64
CA THR A 25 -0.18 2.04 -7.17
C THR A 25 0.37 3.11 -6.21
N ASP A 26 0.85 4.23 -6.74
CA ASP A 26 1.40 5.36 -5.94
C ASP A 26 0.43 5.81 -4.82
N LEU A 27 -0.88 5.83 -5.11
CA LEU A 27 -1.90 6.15 -4.12
C LEU A 27 -1.95 5.14 -2.97
N ALA A 28 -1.92 3.84 -3.26
CA ALA A 28 -1.96 2.79 -2.24
C ALA A 28 -0.68 2.77 -1.39
N TYR A 29 0.47 3.03 -2.01
CA TYR A 29 1.74 3.15 -1.29
C TYR A 29 1.74 4.36 -0.34
N ARG A 30 1.31 5.55 -0.80
CA ARG A 30 1.23 6.73 0.07
C ARG A 30 0.27 6.55 1.24
N LEU A 31 -0.88 5.91 1.01
CA LEU A 31 -1.83 5.58 2.08
C LEU A 31 -1.21 4.59 3.07
N GLY A 32 -0.58 3.53 2.57
CA GLY A 32 0.14 2.55 3.38
C GLY A 32 1.25 3.16 4.24
N TYR A 33 2.04 4.07 3.67
CA TYR A 33 3.12 4.77 4.37
C TYR A 33 2.60 5.70 5.46
N ARG A 34 1.51 6.43 5.18
CA ARG A 34 0.86 7.30 6.15
C ARG A 34 0.28 6.51 7.33
N ASP A 35 -0.36 5.38 7.05
CA ASP A 35 -0.88 4.47 8.10
C ASP A 35 0.24 3.81 8.90
N ALA A 36 1.36 3.45 8.26
CA ALA A 36 2.48 2.79 8.92
C ALA A 36 3.36 3.74 9.77
N SER A 37 3.29 5.04 9.53
CA SER A 37 4.11 6.06 10.21
C SER A 37 3.43 6.70 11.43
N HIS A 38 2.27 6.18 11.87
CA HIS A 38 1.49 6.69 13.00
C HIS A 38 1.53 5.75 14.21
#